data_AF-A0A5K0ZQ28-F1
#
_entry.id   AF-A0A5K0ZQ28-F1
#
_cell.length_a   1.000
_cell.length_b   1.000
_cell.length_c   1.000
_cell.angle_alpha   90.00
_cell.angle_beta   90.00
_cell.angle_gamma   90.00
#
_symmetry.space_group_name_H-M   'P 1'
#
loop_
_entity.id
_entity.type
_entity.pdbx_description
1 polymer ?
#
loop_
_entity_poly.entity_id
_entity_poly.type
_entity_poly.pdbx_seq_one_letter_code
_entity_poly.pdbx_strand_id
1 'polypeptide(L)' 'SPFPKNAMVAIAHSAFVKGDQANFEIEESFGVEASEMYPDVKYTTVEQYLDQFV' A
#
# COMPACT_ATOMS: atom_id res chain seq x y z
N SER A 1 1.20 -24.49 -3.84
CA SER A 1 2.43 -23.83 -4.37
C SER A 1 3.55 -24.00 -3.37
N PRO A 2 4.79 -24.33 -3.78
CA PRO A 2 5.94 -24.41 -2.88
C PRO A 2 6.51 -23.01 -2.58
N PHE A 3 7.37 -22.93 -1.56
CA PHE A 3 8.15 -21.73 -1.24
C PHE A 3 9.14 -21.43 -2.39
N PRO A 4 9.35 -20.15 -2.76
CA PRO A 4 8.79 -18.91 -2.17
C PRO A 4 7.45 -18.44 -2.77
N LYS A 5 6.95 -19.13 -3.80
CA LYS A 5 5.77 -18.71 -4.56
C LYS A 5 4.50 -18.61 -3.72
N ASN A 6 4.32 -19.49 -2.73
CA ASN A 6 3.17 -19.41 -1.81
C ASN A 6 3.13 -18.13 -1.00
N ALA A 7 4.28 -17.63 -0.53
CA ALA A 7 4.36 -16.39 0.24
C ALA A 7 4.00 -15.18 -0.62
N MET A 8 4.53 -15.10 -1.84
CA MET A 8 4.17 -14.03 -2.79
C MET A 8 2.66 -14.02 -3.09
N VAL A 9 2.08 -15.19 -3.33
CA VAL A 9 0.63 -15.31 -3.58
C VAL A 9 -0.19 -14.96 -2.34
N ALA A 10 0.28 -15.30 -1.14
CA ALA A 10 -0.40 -14.92 0.10
C ALA A 10 -0.40 -13.39 0.32
N ILE A 11 0.73 -12.72 0.06
CA ILE A 11 0.84 -11.25 0.12
C ILE A 11 -0.09 -10.61 -0.92
N ALA A 12 -0.06 -11.10 -2.17
CA ALA A 12 -0.95 -10.60 -3.22
C ALA A 12 -2.44 -10.82 -2.86
N HIS A 13 -2.79 -11.96 -2.27
CA HIS A 13 -4.16 -12.20 -1.82
C HIS A 13 -4.59 -11.24 -0.71
N SER A 14 -3.71 -10.99 0.28
CA SER A 14 -3.99 -10.01 1.35
C SER A 14 -4.19 -8.60 0.78
N ALA A 15 -3.29 -8.15 -0.11
CA ALA A 15 -3.37 -6.81 -0.70
C ALA A 15 -4.54 -6.65 -1.68
N PHE A 16 -4.74 -7.58 -2.62
CA PHE A 16 -5.66 -7.39 -3.76
C PHE A 16 -7.01 -8.11 -3.62
N VAL A 17 -7.14 -9.11 -2.75
CA VAL A 17 -8.43 -9.83 -2.54
C VAL A 17 -9.08 -9.40 -1.24
N LYS A 18 -8.30 -9.33 -0.15
CA LYS A 18 -8.82 -8.87 1.14
C LYS A 18 -8.79 -7.35 1.31
N GLY A 19 -7.89 -6.67 0.58
CA GLY A 19 -7.75 -5.23 0.67
C GLY A 19 -7.13 -4.76 1.99
N ASP A 20 -6.28 -5.58 2.63
CA ASP A 20 -5.79 -5.35 4.00
C ASP A 20 -4.97 -4.04 4.18
N GLN A 21 -4.68 -3.32 3.10
CA GLN A 21 -4.04 -2.00 3.13
C GLN A 21 -5.02 -0.84 3.40
N ALA A 22 -6.32 -1.01 3.11
CA ALA A 22 -7.31 0.07 3.15
C ALA A 22 -8.73 -0.42 3.52
N ASN A 23 -8.86 -1.62 4.11
CA ASN A 23 -10.15 -2.18 4.54
C ASN A 23 -10.52 -1.82 5.99
N PHE A 24 -9.85 -0.83 6.57
CA PHE A 24 -10.06 -0.33 7.92
C PHE A 24 -9.86 1.20 7.96
N GLU A 25 -10.42 1.84 8.98
CA GLU A 25 -10.23 3.26 9.26
C GLU A 25 -9.07 3.46 10.23
N ILE A 26 -8.27 4.51 10.02
CA ILE A 26 -7.17 4.85 10.94
C ILE A 26 -7.77 5.54 12.16
N GLU A 27 -7.72 4.87 13.31
CA GLU A 27 -8.10 5.48 14.59
C GLU A 27 -6.87 6.08 15.27
N GLU A 28 -7.02 7.25 15.90
CA GLU A 28 -5.96 7.91 16.67
C GLU A 28 -5.38 7.03 17.80
N SER A 29 -6.13 6.01 18.23
CA SER A 29 -5.72 5.05 19.26
C SER A 29 -4.52 4.20 18.85
N PHE A 30 -4.29 4.00 17.56
CA PHE A 30 -3.24 3.12 17.05
C PHE A 30 -2.42 3.68 15.89
N GLY A 31 -2.87 4.75 15.22
CA GLY A 31 -2.17 5.25 14.04
C GLY A 31 -2.54 6.68 13.65
N VAL A 32 -1.75 7.20 12.73
CA VAL A 32 -1.90 8.53 12.11
C VAL A 32 -1.52 8.41 10.63
N GLU A 33 -2.08 9.28 9.80
CA GLU A 33 -1.83 9.29 8.35
C GLU A 33 -0.63 10.21 8.03
N ALA A 34 0.33 9.71 7.24
CA ALA A 34 1.60 10.39 7.03
C ALA A 34 1.48 11.62 6.12
N SER A 35 0.57 11.60 5.14
CA SER A 35 0.33 12.74 4.25
C SER A 35 -0.36 13.92 4.96
N GLU A 36 -1.18 13.65 5.99
CA GLU A 36 -1.75 14.64 6.90
C GLU A 36 -0.70 15.24 7.84
N MET A 37 0.23 14.41 8.34
CA MET A 37 1.29 14.86 9.24
C MET A 37 2.39 15.66 8.53
N TYR A 38 2.70 15.30 7.27
CA TYR A 38 3.78 15.89 6.48
C TYR A 38 3.27 16.37 5.11
N PRO A 39 2.36 17.37 5.07
CA PRO A 39 1.70 17.81 3.84
C PRO A 39 2.64 18.54 2.86
N ASP A 40 3.81 18.96 3.34
CA ASP A 40 4.85 19.62 2.57
C ASP A 40 5.74 18.64 1.77
N VAL A 41 5.70 17.35 2.11
CA VAL A 41 6.45 16.32 1.40
C VAL A 41 5.79 16.04 0.04
N LYS A 42 6.58 16.19 -1.02
CA LYS A 42 6.14 15.89 -2.39
C LYS A 42 6.43 14.42 -2.73
N TYR A 43 5.41 13.59 -2.63
CA TYR A 43 5.48 12.18 -3.03
C TYR A 43 5.41 12.03 -4.55
N THR A 44 6.09 11.01 -5.08
CA THR A 44 5.92 10.61 -6.49
C THR A 44 4.56 9.93 -6.63
N THR A 45 3.72 10.45 -7.50
CA THR A 45 2.40 9.85 -7.75
C THR A 45 2.53 8.56 -8.57
N VAL A 46 1.47 7.75 -8.57
CA VAL A 46 1.42 6.52 -9.40
C VAL A 46 1.59 6.86 -10.89
N GLU A 47 0.96 7.93 -11.36
CA GLU A 47 1.08 8.41 -12.75
C GLU A 47 2.54 8.76 -13.10
N GLN A 48 3.18 9.60 -12.28
CA GLN A 48 4.59 9.99 -12.50
C GLN A 48 5.54 8.79 -12.51
N TYR A 49 5.28 7.79 -11.67
CA TYR A 49 6.07 6.57 -11.68
C TYR A 49 5.82 5.75 -12.94
N LEU A 50 4.57 5.61 -13.40
CA LEU A 50 4.25 4.79 -14.57
C LEU A 50 4.71 5.41 -15.90
N ASP A 51 4.86 6.73 -15.97
CA ASP A 51 5.41 7.43 -17.14
C ASP A 51 6.80 6.91 -17.57
N GLN A 52 7.57 6.29 -16.67
CA GLN A 52 8.89 5.73 -17.01
C GLN A 52 8.82 4.44 -17.85
N PHE A 53 7.65 3.78 -17.94
CA PHE A 53 7.46 2.50 -18.63
C PHE A 53 6.67 2.62 -19.94
N VAL A 54 6.30 3.83 -20.34
CA VAL A 54 5.60 4.17 -21.59
C VAL A 54 6.62 4.54 -22.67
#